data_AF-A0A3M9MS71-F1
#
_entry.id   AF-A0A3M9MS71-F1
#
_cell.length_a   1.000
_cell.length_b   1.000
_cell.length_c   1.000
_cell.angle_alpha   90.00
_cell.angle_beta   90.00
_cell.angle_gamma   90.00
#
_symmetry.space_group_name_H-M   'P 1'
#
loop_
_entity.id
_entity.type
_entity.pdbx_description
1 polymer ?
#
loop_
_entity_poly.entity_id
_entity_poly.type
_entity_poly.pdbx_seq_one_letter_code
_entity_poly.pdbx_strand_id
1 'polypeptide(L)'
;MPLFNKSMETSRASLGVAAPGNENLVNMPPPQQKIVAAVYKFRDQTGQYKPSATGANWSTAVTQGSTTILLKSLEESGWFTPIERENLANLLNERKIVRSTRAEAEAATGRKEPALPSLLFAGILLEGGIISYDANVITGGAGLRYFSAGGSGQYREDKVTVYLRAISTSTGEILKTVYTTKTILSQSVDFGLFRYVKFKRLLEAETGFTYNEPSEMAVKEAIDKAVQSLIIEGIHAGYWGLKNKDDMQSPIIKEYQREREDVKNTNVHGEVMANRRGVVGVSIAGGGMYYNGDYSRAQVEPMAEIGVRVSTHNNLGFDFRLGRGDLSTSREFFHRTLSYAELNLNYNFAPKLRHTPYVQIGGGAAVVQRDGGTLLDGFGSAGFDSYIKGGLGYEYLITPRIGIDINASSSYFLNDEVDGVKQGRFNDYFWTAKVGVNFYLGLFKK
;
A
#
# COMPACT_ATOMS: atom_id res chain seq x y z
N MET A 1 18.92 -5.52 -9.85
CA MET A 1 18.89 -4.25 -10.59
C MET A 1 18.98 -4.51 -12.08
N PRO A 2 17.94 -4.19 -12.87
CA PRO A 2 18.11 -4.04 -14.31
C PRO A 2 17.27 -2.88 -14.85
N LEU A 3 17.78 -1.64 -14.83
CA LEU A 3 17.11 -0.52 -15.53
C LEU A 3 18.09 0.55 -16.07
N PHE A 4 19.41 0.32 -15.95
CA PHE A 4 20.43 1.24 -16.47
C PHE A 4 20.64 1.17 -17.99
N ASN A 5 19.78 0.43 -18.72
CA ASN A 5 19.90 0.30 -20.18
C ASN A 5 18.53 0.43 -20.87
N LYS A 6 17.79 1.52 -20.60
CA LYS A 6 16.75 1.93 -21.55
C LYS A 6 17.44 2.56 -22.74
N SER A 7 17.50 1.81 -23.84
CA SER A 7 17.90 2.30 -25.15
C SER A 7 17.13 3.59 -25.48
N MET A 8 17.81 4.60 -26.04
CA MET A 8 17.17 5.81 -26.60
C MET A 8 16.43 5.52 -27.92
N GLU A 9 15.92 4.30 -28.09
CA GLU A 9 15.13 3.90 -29.23
C GLU A 9 13.68 4.32 -29.04
N THR A 10 13.10 4.84 -30.12
CA THR A 10 11.68 5.15 -30.16
C THR A 10 10.87 3.85 -30.16
N SER A 11 9.94 3.73 -29.22
CA SER A 11 9.01 2.60 -29.19
C SER A 11 7.97 2.74 -30.32
N ARG A 12 7.61 1.63 -30.96
CA ARG A 12 6.49 1.62 -31.93
C ARG A 12 5.17 1.81 -31.20
N ALA A 13 4.18 2.39 -31.89
CA ALA A 13 2.81 2.41 -31.41
C ALA A 13 2.32 0.97 -31.14
N SER A 14 1.60 0.78 -30.03
CA SER A 14 1.05 -0.50 -29.61
C SER A 14 -0.40 -0.33 -29.18
N LEU A 15 -1.13 -1.43 -29.07
CA LEU A 15 -2.46 -1.42 -28.46
C LEU A 15 -2.36 -0.93 -27.01
N GLY A 16 -3.37 -0.19 -26.57
CA GLY A 16 -3.41 0.33 -25.21
C GLY A 16 -3.34 -0.81 -24.18
N VAL A 17 -2.50 -0.65 -23.16
CA VAL A 17 -2.37 -1.61 -22.07
C VAL A 17 -3.65 -1.60 -21.24
N ALA A 18 -4.21 -2.77 -20.94
CA ALA A 18 -5.36 -2.88 -20.05
C ALA A 18 -5.00 -2.35 -18.66
N ALA A 19 -5.92 -1.62 -18.02
CA ALA A 19 -5.72 -1.20 -16.64
C ALA A 19 -5.62 -2.45 -15.73
N PRO A 20 -4.71 -2.45 -14.74
CA PRO A 20 -4.73 -3.43 -13.66
C PRO A 20 -6.13 -3.55 -13.05
N GLY A 21 -6.57 -4.75 -12.72
CA GLY A 21 -7.89 -4.98 -12.11
C GLY A 21 -9.08 -5.06 -13.08
N ASN A 22 -8.90 -4.74 -14.37
CA ASN A 22 -9.97 -4.87 -15.39
C ASN A 22 -10.46 -6.32 -15.56
N GLU A 23 -9.63 -7.32 -15.23
CA GLU A 23 -9.99 -8.74 -15.34
C GLU A 23 -11.26 -9.10 -14.57
N ASN A 24 -11.46 -8.51 -13.39
CA ASN A 24 -12.65 -8.76 -12.57
C ASN A 24 -13.92 -8.16 -13.20
N LEU A 25 -13.81 -7.09 -13.98
CA LEU A 25 -14.93 -6.49 -14.70
C LEU A 25 -15.27 -7.30 -15.95
N VAL A 26 -14.26 -7.66 -16.76
CA VAL A 26 -14.43 -8.41 -18.00
C VAL A 26 -14.94 -9.84 -17.75
N ASN A 27 -14.48 -10.47 -16.67
CA ASN A 27 -14.88 -11.83 -16.29
C ASN A 27 -16.11 -11.88 -15.37
N MET A 28 -16.88 -10.78 -15.28
CA MET A 28 -18.13 -10.79 -14.52
C MET A 28 -19.07 -11.90 -15.01
N PRO A 29 -19.77 -12.60 -14.11
CA PRO A 29 -20.78 -13.56 -14.51
C PRO A 29 -21.82 -12.91 -15.44
N PRO A 30 -22.29 -13.59 -16.49
CA PRO A 30 -23.10 -12.96 -17.52
C PRO A 30 -24.51 -12.57 -16.99
N PRO A 31 -25.09 -11.47 -17.49
CA PRO A 31 -26.45 -11.07 -17.13
C PRO A 31 -27.50 -11.97 -17.76
N GLN A 32 -28.69 -12.01 -17.15
CA GLN A 32 -29.89 -12.61 -17.78
C GLN A 32 -30.25 -11.89 -19.08
N GLN A 33 -30.11 -10.56 -19.08
CA GLN A 33 -30.29 -9.70 -20.25
C GLN A 33 -29.37 -8.48 -20.12
N LYS A 34 -28.72 -8.08 -21.23
CA LYS A 34 -27.92 -6.85 -21.24
C LYS A 34 -28.80 -5.62 -21.01
N ILE A 35 -28.30 -4.69 -20.23
CA ILE A 35 -29.01 -3.46 -19.86
C ILE A 35 -28.66 -2.35 -20.85
N VAL A 36 -29.65 -1.78 -21.53
CA VAL A 36 -29.42 -0.63 -22.41
C VAL A 36 -29.24 0.62 -21.54
N ALA A 37 -28.04 1.21 -21.57
CA ALA A 37 -27.66 2.32 -20.71
C ALA A 37 -27.25 3.54 -21.52
N ALA A 38 -27.80 4.71 -21.16
CA ALA A 38 -27.39 6.00 -21.71
C ALA A 38 -26.37 6.67 -20.78
N VAL A 39 -25.32 7.26 -21.36
CA VAL A 39 -24.39 8.15 -20.65
C VAL A 39 -24.39 9.49 -21.37
N TYR A 40 -24.81 10.55 -20.68
CA TYR A 40 -24.85 11.89 -21.28
C TYR A 40 -23.55 12.64 -21.08
N LYS A 41 -23.12 12.77 -19.82
CA LYS A 41 -21.89 13.45 -19.44
C LYS A 41 -21.34 12.77 -18.20
N PHE A 42 -20.07 12.38 -18.28
CA PHE A 42 -19.33 11.87 -17.15
C PHE A 42 -17.96 12.55 -17.17
N ARG A 43 -17.82 13.63 -16.39
CA ARG A 43 -16.70 14.59 -16.51
C ARG A 43 -15.93 14.71 -15.21
N ASP A 44 -14.76 15.30 -15.32
CA ASP A 44 -14.04 15.84 -14.19
C ASP A 44 -14.84 17.00 -13.55
N GLN A 45 -15.16 16.84 -12.28
CA GLN A 45 -15.83 17.84 -11.42
C GLN A 45 -14.92 18.30 -10.27
N THR A 46 -13.64 17.90 -10.28
CA THR A 46 -12.67 18.22 -9.24
C THR A 46 -12.19 19.67 -9.32
N GLY A 47 -12.13 20.22 -10.54
CA GLY A 47 -11.54 21.53 -10.82
C GLY A 47 -10.02 21.60 -10.59
N GLN A 48 -9.34 20.46 -10.47
CA GLN A 48 -7.93 20.41 -10.08
C GLN A 48 -6.98 20.53 -11.28
N TYR A 49 -5.97 21.37 -11.11
CA TYR A 49 -4.83 21.48 -12.03
C TYR A 49 -3.60 20.78 -11.46
N LYS A 50 -2.70 20.34 -12.32
CA LYS A 50 -1.44 19.70 -11.89
C LYS A 50 -0.62 20.66 -11.04
N PRO A 51 -0.15 20.25 -9.85
CA PRO A 51 0.74 21.06 -9.03
C PRO A 51 1.99 21.48 -9.82
N SER A 52 2.44 22.73 -9.63
CA SER A 52 3.64 23.25 -10.26
C SER A 52 4.53 23.91 -9.20
N ALA A 53 5.83 23.62 -9.26
CA ALA A 53 6.81 24.17 -8.32
C ALA A 53 7.22 25.62 -8.65
N THR A 54 6.99 26.08 -9.89
CA THR A 54 7.58 27.32 -10.41
C THR A 54 6.57 28.31 -11.01
N GLY A 55 5.26 28.12 -10.78
CA GLY A 55 4.23 29.08 -11.23
C GLY A 55 2.87 28.43 -11.52
N ALA A 56 1.96 29.19 -12.13
CA ALA A 56 0.62 28.71 -12.50
C ALA A 56 0.69 27.64 -13.62
N ASN A 57 -0.08 26.56 -13.47
CA ASN A 57 -0.20 25.49 -14.45
C ASN A 57 -1.67 25.29 -14.82
N TRP A 58 -1.95 25.23 -16.13
CA TRP A 58 -3.29 25.09 -16.68
C TRP A 58 -3.61 23.66 -17.15
N SER A 59 -2.67 22.74 -17.00
CA SER A 59 -2.89 21.32 -17.30
C SER A 59 -3.75 20.71 -16.21
N THR A 60 -4.91 20.17 -16.56
CA THR A 60 -5.78 19.47 -15.60
C THR A 60 -5.07 18.26 -15.00
N ALA A 61 -5.32 17.99 -13.73
CA ALA A 61 -4.77 16.82 -13.05
C ALA A 61 -5.39 15.50 -13.56
N VAL A 62 -6.64 15.59 -14.01
CA VAL A 62 -7.48 14.48 -14.44
C VAL A 62 -7.83 14.60 -15.93
N THR A 63 -8.03 13.45 -16.58
CA THR A 63 -8.46 13.37 -17.99
C THR A 63 -9.85 13.97 -18.21
N GLN A 64 -10.04 14.66 -19.34
CA GLN A 64 -11.34 15.16 -19.77
C GLN A 64 -12.11 14.14 -20.64
N GLY A 65 -11.51 13.00 -20.97
CA GLY A 65 -12.09 11.92 -21.77
C GLY A 65 -12.86 10.88 -20.96
N SER A 66 -13.29 11.19 -19.74
CA SER A 66 -13.87 10.22 -18.81
C SER A 66 -15.21 9.62 -19.27
N THR A 67 -15.99 10.33 -20.11
CA THR A 67 -17.20 9.76 -20.73
C THR A 67 -16.86 8.55 -21.61
N THR A 68 -15.87 8.68 -22.49
CA THR A 68 -15.41 7.61 -23.38
C THR A 68 -14.88 6.42 -22.59
N ILE A 69 -14.14 6.68 -21.50
CA ILE A 69 -13.62 5.64 -20.62
C ILE A 69 -14.79 4.85 -20.00
N LEU A 70 -15.80 5.54 -19.45
CA LEU A 70 -16.99 4.88 -18.90
C LEU A 70 -17.75 4.06 -19.95
N LEU A 71 -17.99 4.60 -21.14
CA LEU A 71 -18.67 3.88 -22.22
C LEU A 71 -17.93 2.58 -22.59
N LYS A 72 -16.59 2.64 -22.65
CA LYS A 72 -15.74 1.47 -22.89
C LYS A 72 -15.81 0.46 -21.74
N SER A 73 -15.74 0.89 -20.48
CA SER A 73 -15.88 0.01 -19.31
C SER A 73 -17.25 -0.69 -19.27
N LEU A 74 -18.33 0.01 -19.65
CA LEU A 74 -19.67 -0.56 -19.76
C LEU A 74 -19.74 -1.63 -20.85
N GLU A 75 -19.12 -1.41 -22.01
CA GLU A 75 -19.01 -2.39 -23.09
C GLU A 75 -18.18 -3.62 -22.68
N GLU A 76 -16.98 -3.38 -22.13
CA GLU A 76 -16.03 -4.42 -21.68
C GLU A 76 -16.64 -5.32 -20.59
N SER A 77 -17.51 -4.79 -19.74
CA SER A 77 -18.20 -5.58 -18.71
C SER A 77 -19.11 -6.68 -19.27
N GLY A 78 -19.57 -6.55 -20.51
CA GLY A 78 -20.58 -7.44 -21.08
C GLY A 78 -21.99 -7.31 -20.47
N TRP A 79 -22.18 -6.48 -19.43
CA TRP A 79 -23.47 -6.28 -18.76
C TRP A 79 -24.36 -5.23 -19.43
N PHE A 80 -23.76 -4.26 -20.10
CA PHE A 80 -24.46 -3.14 -20.67
C PHE A 80 -24.43 -3.15 -22.20
N THR A 81 -25.42 -2.50 -22.80
CA THR A 81 -25.40 -2.03 -24.18
C THR A 81 -25.39 -0.51 -24.11
N PRO A 82 -24.19 0.12 -24.06
CA PRO A 82 -24.10 1.57 -23.99
C PRO A 82 -24.65 2.19 -25.29
N ILE A 83 -25.35 3.31 -25.16
CA ILE A 83 -25.87 4.06 -26.32
C ILE A 83 -25.31 5.48 -26.35
N GLU A 84 -25.05 5.97 -27.57
CA GLU A 84 -24.50 7.31 -27.81
C GLU A 84 -25.54 8.39 -27.44
N ARG A 85 -25.16 9.23 -26.48
CA ARG A 85 -25.92 10.39 -26.03
C ARG A 85 -25.06 11.63 -25.77
N GLU A 86 -23.73 11.49 -25.67
CA GLU A 86 -22.82 12.62 -25.54
C GLU A 86 -22.86 13.47 -26.82
N ASN A 87 -22.90 12.83 -27.99
CA ASN A 87 -22.94 13.50 -29.29
C ASN A 87 -24.19 13.15 -30.12
N LEU A 88 -25.35 13.14 -29.48
CA LEU A 88 -26.63 12.79 -30.11
C LEU A 88 -26.96 13.69 -31.32
N ALA A 89 -26.59 14.97 -31.29
CA ALA A 89 -26.84 15.90 -32.38
C ALA A 89 -26.20 15.44 -33.69
N ASN A 90 -24.94 14.98 -33.65
CA ASN A 90 -24.24 14.46 -34.83
C ASN A 90 -24.92 13.18 -35.36
N LEU A 91 -25.31 12.26 -34.47
CA LEU A 91 -26.04 11.05 -34.85
C LEU A 91 -27.40 11.36 -35.52
N LEU A 92 -28.13 12.35 -35.00
CA LEU A 92 -29.42 12.76 -35.57
C LEU A 92 -29.26 13.43 -36.94
N ASN A 93 -28.21 14.24 -37.11
CA ASN A 93 -27.86 14.84 -38.39
C ASN A 93 -27.51 13.77 -39.43
N GLU A 94 -26.66 12.79 -39.07
CA GLU A 94 -26.31 11.69 -39.98
C GLU A 94 -27.54 10.88 -40.39
N ARG A 95 -28.41 10.55 -39.44
CA ARG A 95 -29.66 9.85 -39.74
C ARG A 95 -30.61 10.68 -40.61
N LYS A 96 -30.56 12.02 -40.51
CA LYS A 96 -31.34 12.90 -41.40
C LYS A 96 -30.80 12.83 -42.83
N ILE A 97 -29.48 12.86 -43.01
CA ILE A 97 -28.81 12.71 -44.32
C ILE A 97 -29.21 11.37 -44.95
N VAL A 98 -29.13 10.26 -44.21
CA VAL A 98 -29.51 8.94 -44.74
C VAL A 98 -30.98 8.89 -45.16
N ARG A 99 -31.88 9.53 -44.41
CA ARG A 99 -33.30 9.61 -44.78
C ARG A 99 -33.51 10.41 -46.07
N SER A 100 -32.84 11.55 -46.24
CA SER A 100 -32.96 12.34 -47.48
C SER A 100 -32.40 11.60 -48.69
N THR A 101 -31.22 10.99 -48.56
CA THR A 101 -30.60 10.23 -49.66
C THR A 101 -31.45 9.04 -50.09
N ARG A 102 -32.06 8.32 -49.13
CA ARG A 102 -32.99 7.22 -49.46
C ARG A 102 -34.24 7.74 -50.17
N ALA A 103 -34.85 8.82 -49.70
CA ALA A 103 -36.03 9.41 -50.35
C ALA A 103 -35.73 9.87 -51.79
N GLU A 104 -34.55 10.44 -52.03
CA GLU A 104 -34.09 10.80 -53.38
C GLU A 104 -33.87 9.55 -54.26
N ALA A 105 -33.27 8.49 -53.72
CA ALA A 105 -33.06 7.23 -54.43
C ALA A 105 -34.39 6.52 -54.77
N GLU A 106 -35.34 6.53 -53.84
CA GLU A 106 -36.71 6.04 -54.08
C GLU A 106 -37.39 6.82 -55.20
N ALA A 107 -37.27 8.15 -55.21
CA ALA A 107 -37.82 9.00 -56.26
C ALA A 107 -37.17 8.76 -57.63
N ALA A 108 -35.87 8.47 -57.68
CA ALA A 108 -35.14 8.24 -58.92
C ALA A 108 -35.34 6.82 -59.50
N THR A 109 -35.43 5.80 -58.64
CA THR A 109 -35.44 4.39 -59.06
C THR A 109 -36.82 3.74 -59.00
N GLY A 110 -37.79 4.37 -58.33
CA GLY A 110 -39.12 3.82 -58.07
C GLY A 110 -39.12 2.61 -57.11
N ARG A 111 -37.96 2.24 -56.55
CA ARG A 111 -37.83 1.15 -55.58
C ARG A 111 -37.85 1.72 -54.17
N LYS A 112 -38.68 1.13 -53.31
CA LYS A 112 -38.81 1.55 -51.91
C LYS A 112 -37.62 1.07 -51.09
N GLU A 113 -36.94 1.99 -50.43
CA GLU A 113 -35.86 1.74 -49.51
C GLU A 113 -36.41 1.39 -48.11
N PRO A 114 -35.75 0.51 -47.35
CA PRO A 114 -36.20 0.19 -46.00
C PRO A 114 -36.07 1.40 -45.08
N ALA A 115 -37.06 1.60 -44.21
CA ALA A 115 -37.01 2.64 -43.18
C ALA A 115 -35.85 2.38 -42.20
N LEU A 116 -35.26 3.46 -41.67
CA LEU A 116 -34.25 3.32 -40.63
C LEU A 116 -34.87 2.78 -39.33
N PRO A 117 -34.22 1.82 -38.65
CA PRO A 117 -34.70 1.32 -37.36
C PRO A 117 -34.69 2.44 -36.31
N SER A 118 -35.64 2.41 -35.38
CA SER A 118 -35.72 3.36 -34.27
C SER A 118 -34.47 3.33 -33.39
N LEU A 119 -34.13 4.46 -32.77
CA LEU A 119 -33.05 4.51 -31.79
C LEU A 119 -33.44 3.66 -30.56
N LEU A 120 -32.46 2.97 -29.99
CA LEU A 120 -32.65 2.23 -28.74
C LEU A 120 -33.05 3.19 -27.61
N PHE A 121 -34.01 2.73 -26.80
CA PHE A 121 -34.39 3.37 -25.54
C PHE A 121 -33.48 2.84 -24.43
N ALA A 122 -32.93 3.74 -23.61
CA ALA A 122 -32.17 3.36 -22.43
C ALA A 122 -33.11 3.05 -21.28
N GLY A 123 -33.01 1.86 -20.70
CA GLY A 123 -33.74 1.51 -19.47
C GLY A 123 -33.18 2.25 -18.25
N ILE A 124 -31.89 2.59 -18.29
CA ILE A 124 -31.24 3.39 -17.25
C ILE A 124 -30.41 4.53 -17.85
N LEU A 125 -30.34 5.62 -17.10
CA LEU A 125 -29.41 6.71 -17.31
C LEU A 125 -28.28 6.58 -16.28
N LEU A 126 -27.04 6.58 -16.77
CA LEU A 126 -25.84 6.57 -15.94
C LEU A 126 -25.25 7.97 -15.91
N GLU A 127 -25.09 8.50 -14.70
CA GLU A 127 -24.52 9.82 -14.46
C GLU A 127 -23.47 9.77 -13.36
N GLY A 128 -22.63 10.80 -13.33
CA GLY A 128 -21.61 10.94 -12.31
C GLY A 128 -20.41 11.69 -12.84
N GLY A 129 -19.25 11.38 -12.26
CA GLY A 129 -18.00 11.97 -12.67
C GLY A 129 -16.89 11.70 -11.68
N ILE A 130 -15.76 12.35 -11.95
CA ILE A 130 -14.61 12.33 -11.05
C ILE A 130 -14.82 13.51 -10.10
N ILE A 131 -15.15 13.21 -8.84
CA ILE A 131 -15.66 14.19 -7.87
C ILE A 131 -14.54 14.79 -7.04
N SER A 132 -13.51 13.98 -6.71
CA SER A 132 -12.34 14.46 -5.98
C SER A 132 -11.05 13.93 -6.60
N TYR A 133 -10.05 14.79 -6.62
CA TYR A 133 -8.65 14.46 -6.87
C TYR A 133 -7.84 15.15 -5.78
N ASP A 134 -7.35 14.37 -4.82
CA ASP A 134 -6.57 14.88 -3.70
C ASP A 134 -5.09 14.59 -3.99
N ALA A 135 -4.29 15.63 -4.17
CA ALA A 135 -2.85 15.50 -4.39
C ALA A 135 -2.08 15.50 -3.07
N ASN A 136 -0.97 14.77 -3.00
CA ASN A 136 -0.09 14.71 -1.82
C ASN A 136 -0.79 14.25 -0.53
N VAL A 137 -1.75 13.31 -0.63
CA VAL A 137 -2.52 12.79 0.52
C VAL A 137 -1.61 12.17 1.57
N ILE A 138 -0.57 11.46 1.11
CA ILE A 138 0.53 10.97 1.95
C ILE A 138 1.82 11.38 1.26
N THR A 139 2.68 12.08 2.00
CA THR A 139 4.05 12.35 1.58
C THR A 139 5.00 11.85 2.65
N GLY A 140 6.06 11.18 2.22
CA GLY A 140 7.08 10.63 3.10
C GLY A 140 8.43 10.66 2.42
N GLY A 141 9.50 10.75 3.20
CA GLY A 141 10.85 10.69 2.67
C GLY A 141 11.84 10.32 3.75
N ALA A 142 12.82 9.52 3.38
CA ALA A 142 13.94 9.17 4.23
C ALA A 142 15.22 9.45 3.44
N GLY A 143 16.15 10.16 4.08
CA GLY A 143 17.44 10.49 3.47
C GLY A 143 18.58 10.25 4.46
N LEU A 144 19.64 9.60 3.99
CA LEU A 144 20.87 9.38 4.75
C LEU A 144 22.03 10.03 3.99
N ARG A 145 22.83 10.84 4.67
CA ARG A 145 24.02 11.49 4.11
C ARG A 145 25.22 11.18 5.01
N TYR A 146 26.27 10.62 4.45
CA TYR A 146 27.51 10.30 5.16
C TYR A 146 28.69 10.44 4.21
N PHE A 147 29.71 11.21 4.60
CA PHE A 147 30.98 11.38 3.87
C PHE A 147 30.85 11.47 2.34
N SER A 148 30.46 12.65 1.82
CA SER A 148 30.46 12.92 0.38
C SER A 148 29.52 12.03 -0.45
N ALA A 149 28.64 11.24 0.18
CA ALA A 149 27.64 10.41 -0.44
C ALA A 149 26.30 10.54 0.31
N GLY A 150 25.19 10.50 -0.42
CA GLY A 150 23.86 10.54 0.17
C GLY A 150 22.83 9.84 -0.70
N GLY A 151 21.83 9.24 -0.08
CA GLY A 151 20.64 8.73 -0.76
C GLY A 151 19.39 9.33 -0.14
N SER A 152 18.40 9.64 -0.95
CA SER A 152 17.08 10.08 -0.51
C SER A 152 15.99 9.40 -1.31
N GLY A 153 14.99 8.86 -0.63
CA GLY A 153 13.75 8.42 -1.24
C GLY A 153 12.63 9.40 -0.92
N GLN A 154 11.78 9.69 -1.89
CA GLN A 154 10.53 10.40 -1.70
C GLN A 154 9.36 9.55 -2.17
N TYR A 155 8.27 9.64 -1.43
CA TYR A 155 7.04 8.91 -1.65
C TYR A 155 5.88 9.90 -1.64
N ARG A 156 5.00 9.80 -2.63
CA ARG A 156 3.78 10.59 -2.72
C ARG A 156 2.61 9.73 -3.18
N GLU A 157 1.49 9.88 -2.50
CA GLU A 157 0.19 9.37 -2.92
C GLU A 157 -0.74 10.50 -3.34
N ASP A 158 -1.36 10.35 -4.50
CA ASP A 158 -2.55 11.11 -4.89
C ASP A 158 -3.76 10.17 -4.84
N LYS A 159 -4.97 10.71 -4.75
CA LYS A 159 -6.20 9.92 -4.64
C LYS A 159 -7.26 10.46 -5.58
N VAL A 160 -7.85 9.59 -6.40
CA VAL A 160 -8.97 9.93 -7.28
C VAL A 160 -10.23 9.24 -6.82
N THR A 161 -11.34 9.99 -6.73
CA THR A 161 -12.64 9.47 -6.31
C THR A 161 -13.68 9.67 -7.41
N VAL A 162 -14.34 8.58 -7.78
CA VAL A 162 -15.36 8.51 -8.83
C VAL A 162 -16.71 8.21 -8.20
N TYR A 163 -17.74 8.94 -8.63
CA TYR A 163 -19.13 8.62 -8.32
C TYR A 163 -19.85 8.19 -9.59
N LEU A 164 -20.65 7.13 -9.47
CA LEU A 164 -21.51 6.64 -10.54
C LEU A 164 -22.89 6.33 -9.96
N ARG A 165 -23.93 6.88 -10.58
CA ARG A 165 -25.32 6.62 -10.22
C ARG A 165 -26.12 6.08 -11.41
N ALA A 166 -26.99 5.12 -11.14
CA ALA A 166 -27.98 4.61 -12.07
C ALA A 166 -29.37 5.15 -11.76
N ILE A 167 -30.00 5.72 -12.78
CA ILE A 167 -31.30 6.36 -12.69
C ILE A 167 -32.27 5.63 -13.63
N SER A 168 -33.45 5.26 -13.14
CA SER A 168 -34.51 4.70 -13.98
C SER A 168 -35.05 5.78 -14.91
N THR A 169 -35.07 5.51 -16.22
CA THR A 169 -35.62 6.45 -17.20
C THR A 169 -37.15 6.52 -17.17
N SER A 170 -37.82 5.51 -16.60
CA SER A 170 -39.28 5.46 -16.52
C SER A 170 -39.82 6.20 -15.28
N THR A 171 -39.09 6.16 -14.17
CA THR A 171 -39.56 6.71 -12.88
C THR A 171 -38.78 7.94 -12.42
N GLY A 172 -37.56 8.15 -12.93
CA GLY A 172 -36.63 9.16 -12.42
C GLY A 172 -35.97 8.78 -11.09
N GLU A 173 -36.25 7.59 -10.55
CA GLU A 173 -35.67 7.09 -9.31
C GLU A 173 -34.17 6.82 -9.47
N ILE A 174 -33.37 7.25 -8.50
CA ILE A 174 -31.98 6.84 -8.37
C ILE A 174 -31.96 5.42 -7.80
N LEU A 175 -31.80 4.43 -8.67
CA LEU A 175 -31.76 3.02 -8.31
C LEU A 175 -30.56 2.73 -7.40
N LYS A 176 -29.39 3.25 -7.79
CA LYS A 176 -28.18 3.04 -7.01
C LYS A 176 -27.15 4.11 -7.25
N THR A 177 -26.44 4.50 -6.18
CA THR A 177 -25.24 5.32 -6.25
C THR A 177 -24.09 4.52 -5.64
N VAL A 178 -22.99 4.45 -6.37
CA VAL A 178 -21.73 3.85 -5.92
C VAL A 178 -20.64 4.88 -6.02
N TYR A 179 -19.62 4.75 -5.17
CA TYR A 179 -18.42 5.54 -5.24
C TYR A 179 -17.20 4.63 -5.10
N THR A 180 -16.14 4.99 -5.79
CA THR A 180 -14.88 4.25 -5.79
C THR A 180 -13.73 5.21 -5.67
N THR A 181 -12.65 4.74 -5.05
CA THR A 181 -11.47 5.55 -4.81
C THR A 181 -10.24 4.74 -5.22
N LYS A 182 -9.35 5.35 -6.00
CA LYS A 182 -8.07 4.78 -6.39
C LYS A 182 -6.92 5.68 -5.94
N THR A 183 -5.96 5.10 -5.25
CA THR A 183 -4.68 5.76 -4.93
C THR A 183 -3.74 5.65 -6.12
N ILE A 184 -3.08 6.76 -6.46
CA ILE A 184 -2.09 6.90 -7.53
C ILE A 184 -0.73 7.05 -6.87
N LEU A 185 0.16 6.12 -7.17
CA LEU A 185 1.46 6.06 -6.51
C LEU A 185 2.57 6.78 -7.32
N SER A 186 3.30 7.66 -6.66
CA SER A 186 4.52 8.32 -7.14
C SER A 186 5.68 8.04 -6.18
N GLN A 187 6.78 7.50 -6.70
CA GLN A 187 7.99 7.21 -5.92
C GLN A 187 9.23 7.73 -6.66
N SER A 188 10.10 8.45 -5.96
CA SER A 188 11.43 8.80 -6.46
C SER A 188 12.50 8.29 -5.51
N VAL A 189 13.60 7.83 -6.08
CA VAL A 189 14.79 7.43 -5.33
C VAL A 189 15.99 8.05 -6.00
N ASP A 190 16.72 8.84 -5.23
CA ASP A 190 17.86 9.62 -5.67
C ASP A 190 19.10 9.22 -4.87
N PHE A 191 20.23 9.07 -5.55
CA PHE A 191 21.55 8.79 -5.01
C PHE A 191 22.54 9.84 -5.53
N GLY A 192 23.21 10.55 -4.62
CA GLY A 192 24.13 11.63 -4.94
C GLY A 192 25.51 11.43 -4.32
N LEU A 193 26.56 11.74 -5.08
CA LEU A 193 27.95 11.84 -4.64
C LEU A 193 28.42 13.30 -4.76
N PHE A 194 28.94 13.85 -3.66
CA PHE A 194 29.34 15.26 -3.51
C PHE A 194 30.80 15.35 -3.09
N ARG A 195 31.71 15.80 -3.96
CA ARG A 195 33.13 15.98 -3.63
C ARG A 195 33.50 17.45 -3.63
N TYR A 196 34.06 17.95 -2.52
CA TYR A 196 34.65 19.30 -2.45
C TYR A 196 35.97 19.33 -3.22
N VAL A 197 36.06 20.16 -4.28
CA VAL A 197 37.28 20.30 -5.09
C VAL A 197 37.75 21.76 -5.02
N LYS A 198 38.57 22.07 -4.00
CA LYS A 198 39.07 23.42 -3.62
C LYS A 198 37.97 24.35 -3.05
N PHE A 199 38.39 25.36 -2.28
CA PHE A 199 37.59 26.29 -1.45
C PHE A 199 36.36 26.97 -2.09
N LYS A 200 36.05 26.76 -3.38
CA LYS A 200 34.89 27.34 -4.09
C LYS A 200 34.29 26.47 -5.20
N ARG A 201 34.57 25.15 -5.31
CA ARG A 201 33.95 24.29 -6.36
C ARG A 201 33.47 22.96 -5.78
N LEU A 202 32.19 22.66 -6.03
CA LEU A 202 31.53 21.39 -5.71
C LEU A 202 31.46 20.55 -6.99
N LEU A 203 31.88 19.28 -6.93
CA LEU A 203 31.60 18.29 -7.95
C LEU A 203 30.46 17.40 -7.45
N GLU A 204 29.38 17.35 -8.19
CA GLU A 204 28.15 16.65 -7.83
C GLU A 204 27.79 15.67 -8.95
N ALA A 205 27.56 14.41 -8.57
CA ALA A 205 27.08 13.38 -9.46
C ALA A 205 25.83 12.78 -8.84
N GLU A 206 24.67 13.06 -9.42
CA GLU A 206 23.37 12.55 -8.97
C GLU A 206 22.84 11.53 -9.98
N THR A 207 22.31 10.42 -9.47
CA THR A 207 21.55 9.43 -10.24
C THR A 207 20.26 9.15 -9.51
N GLY A 208 19.13 9.14 -10.22
CA GLY A 208 17.84 8.91 -9.61
C GLY A 208 16.88 8.22 -10.57
N PHE A 209 15.89 7.54 -10.01
CA PHE A 209 14.76 7.00 -10.76
C PHE A 209 13.46 7.45 -10.15
N THR A 210 12.48 7.75 -11.00
CA THR A 210 11.11 8.08 -10.57
C THR A 210 10.15 7.12 -11.25
N TYR A 211 9.26 6.54 -10.46
CA TYR A 211 8.12 5.76 -10.92
C TYR A 211 6.84 6.54 -10.64
N ASN A 212 6.04 6.78 -11.67
CA ASN A 212 4.74 7.43 -11.56
C ASN A 212 3.70 6.55 -12.23
N GLU A 213 2.67 6.17 -11.48
CA GLU A 213 1.50 5.53 -12.04
C GLU A 213 0.77 6.52 -12.99
N PRO A 214 0.44 6.12 -14.24
CA PRO A 214 -0.28 6.99 -15.16
C PRO A 214 -1.68 7.34 -14.64
N SER A 215 -1.98 8.65 -14.51
CA SER A 215 -3.26 9.10 -13.96
C SER A 215 -4.48 8.64 -14.77
N GLU A 216 -4.35 8.54 -16.09
CA GLU A 216 -5.42 8.02 -16.96
C GLU A 216 -5.74 6.55 -16.63
N MET A 217 -4.73 5.73 -16.38
CA MET A 217 -4.93 4.31 -16.03
C MET A 217 -5.62 4.18 -14.67
N ALA A 218 -5.22 4.99 -13.69
CA ALA A 218 -5.86 4.98 -12.38
C ALA A 218 -7.32 5.47 -12.44
N VAL A 219 -7.63 6.46 -13.28
CA VAL A 219 -9.01 6.90 -13.55
C VAL A 219 -9.81 5.77 -14.21
N LYS A 220 -9.24 5.08 -15.21
CA LYS A 220 -9.90 3.92 -15.82
C LYS A 220 -10.17 2.84 -14.78
N GLU A 221 -9.21 2.49 -13.94
CA GLU A 221 -9.37 1.47 -12.90
C GLU A 221 -10.47 1.86 -11.88
N ALA A 222 -10.52 3.13 -11.49
CA ALA A 222 -11.60 3.63 -10.62
C ALA A 222 -12.98 3.53 -11.27
N ILE A 223 -13.08 3.85 -12.56
CA ILE A 223 -14.31 3.73 -13.35
C ILE A 223 -14.71 2.26 -13.55
N ASP A 224 -13.77 1.39 -13.89
CA ASP A 224 -13.98 -0.05 -14.04
C ASP A 224 -14.54 -0.63 -12.72
N LYS A 225 -13.94 -0.24 -11.58
CA LYS A 225 -14.41 -0.61 -10.25
C LYS A 225 -15.81 -0.06 -9.95
N ALA A 226 -16.12 1.16 -10.39
CA ALA A 226 -17.43 1.77 -10.18
C ALA A 226 -18.52 1.02 -10.97
N VAL A 227 -18.24 0.65 -12.23
CA VAL A 227 -19.14 -0.17 -13.04
C VAL A 227 -19.33 -1.55 -12.42
N GLN A 228 -18.24 -2.20 -11.98
CA GLN A 228 -18.31 -3.47 -11.27
C GLN A 228 -19.18 -3.39 -10.01
N SER A 229 -18.95 -2.37 -9.18
CA SER A 229 -19.70 -2.13 -7.94
C SER A 229 -21.17 -1.90 -8.23
N LEU A 230 -21.47 -1.07 -9.23
CA LEU A 230 -22.84 -0.81 -9.65
C LEU A 230 -23.54 -2.12 -10.03
N ILE A 231 -22.93 -2.94 -10.90
CA ILE A 231 -23.45 -4.25 -11.30
C ILE A 231 -23.74 -5.12 -10.07
N ILE A 232 -22.75 -5.31 -9.20
CA ILE A 232 -22.91 -6.24 -8.06
C ILE A 232 -23.98 -5.73 -7.09
N GLU A 233 -24.01 -4.44 -6.78
CA GLU A 233 -25.02 -3.86 -5.90
C GLU A 233 -26.41 -3.88 -6.53
N GLY A 234 -26.53 -3.71 -7.85
CA GLY A 234 -27.80 -3.84 -8.55
C GLY A 234 -28.33 -5.29 -8.59
N ILE A 235 -27.45 -6.29 -8.63
CA ILE A 235 -27.85 -7.71 -8.47
C ILE A 235 -28.42 -7.91 -7.06
N HIS A 236 -27.73 -7.41 -6.04
CA HIS A 236 -28.17 -7.54 -4.65
C HIS A 236 -29.48 -6.81 -4.37
N ALA A 237 -29.71 -5.65 -4.99
CA ALA A 237 -30.94 -4.89 -4.87
C ALA A 237 -32.09 -5.44 -5.73
N GLY A 238 -31.81 -6.41 -6.61
CA GLY A 238 -32.82 -7.02 -7.50
C GLY A 238 -33.18 -6.17 -8.71
N TYR A 239 -32.38 -5.17 -9.08
CA TYR A 239 -32.61 -4.35 -10.28
C TYR A 239 -32.25 -5.09 -11.58
N TRP A 240 -31.36 -6.08 -11.52
CA TRP A 240 -31.02 -6.95 -12.64
C TRP A 240 -30.61 -8.35 -12.19
N GLY A 241 -30.81 -9.33 -13.07
CA GLY A 241 -30.59 -10.75 -12.79
C GLY A 241 -29.33 -11.31 -13.46
N LEU A 242 -28.72 -12.28 -12.80
CA LEU A 242 -27.68 -13.13 -13.38
C LEU A 242 -28.31 -14.15 -14.34
N LYS A 243 -27.56 -14.55 -15.38
CA LYS A 243 -27.99 -15.62 -16.29
C LYS A 243 -28.17 -16.95 -15.54
N ASN A 244 -27.24 -17.27 -14.64
CA ASN A 244 -27.35 -18.38 -13.70
C ASN A 244 -27.37 -17.84 -12.26
N LYS A 245 -28.35 -18.26 -11.46
CA LYS A 245 -28.48 -17.82 -10.06
C LYS A 245 -27.32 -18.29 -9.18
N ASP A 246 -26.71 -19.43 -9.50
CA ASP A 246 -25.59 -19.97 -8.73
C ASP A 246 -24.33 -19.10 -8.83
N ASP A 247 -24.21 -18.27 -9.86
CA ASP A 247 -23.09 -17.34 -10.06
C ASP A 247 -23.00 -16.26 -8.97
N MET A 248 -24.04 -16.12 -8.15
CA MET A 248 -24.01 -15.30 -6.93
C MET A 248 -22.90 -15.74 -5.96
N GLN A 249 -22.45 -16.99 -6.08
CA GLN A 249 -21.35 -17.57 -5.30
C GLN A 249 -19.98 -17.46 -5.99
N SER A 250 -19.89 -16.74 -7.12
CA SER A 250 -18.65 -16.55 -7.87
C SER A 250 -17.56 -15.89 -7.01
N PRO A 251 -16.26 -16.18 -7.29
CA PRO A 251 -15.15 -15.57 -6.57
C PRO A 251 -15.18 -14.05 -6.60
N ILE A 252 -15.57 -13.46 -7.74
CA ILE A 252 -15.61 -12.01 -7.96
C ILE A 252 -16.63 -11.32 -7.03
N ILE A 253 -17.86 -11.86 -6.95
CA ILE A 253 -18.90 -11.31 -6.08
C ILE A 253 -18.51 -11.48 -4.60
N LYS A 254 -17.93 -12.63 -4.22
CA LYS A 254 -17.44 -12.88 -2.86
C LYS A 254 -16.26 -12.00 -2.46
N GLU A 255 -15.36 -11.70 -3.39
CA GLU A 255 -14.25 -10.77 -3.17
C GLU A 255 -14.78 -9.35 -2.94
N TYR A 256 -15.68 -8.88 -3.81
CA TYR A 256 -16.35 -7.59 -3.64
C TYR A 256 -17.07 -7.47 -2.30
N GLN A 257 -17.80 -8.51 -1.86
CA GLN A 257 -18.45 -8.52 -0.56
C GLN A 257 -17.46 -8.43 0.60
N ARG A 258 -16.33 -9.15 0.52
CA ARG A 258 -15.27 -9.08 1.52
C ARG A 258 -14.67 -7.68 1.60
N GLU A 259 -14.34 -7.09 0.45
CA GLU A 259 -13.85 -5.73 0.35
C GLU A 259 -14.84 -4.72 0.95
N ARG A 260 -16.14 -4.86 0.67
CA ARG A 260 -17.18 -3.97 1.23
C ARG A 260 -17.26 -4.04 2.76
N GLU A 261 -17.06 -5.22 3.35
CA GLU A 261 -17.02 -5.37 4.81
C GLU A 261 -15.70 -4.86 5.41
N ASP A 262 -14.59 -4.99 4.69
CA ASP A 262 -13.29 -4.44 5.11
C ASP A 262 -13.32 -2.91 5.12
N VAL A 263 -13.91 -2.27 4.09
CA VAL A 263 -14.06 -0.81 3.97
C VAL A 263 -14.78 -0.19 5.16
N LYS A 264 -15.74 -0.89 5.78
CA LYS A 264 -16.42 -0.40 7.02
C LYS A 264 -15.45 -0.22 8.19
N ASN A 265 -14.34 -0.95 8.18
CA ASN A 265 -13.30 -0.91 9.20
C ASN A 265 -12.01 -0.23 8.69
N THR A 266 -12.07 0.47 7.56
CA THR A 266 -10.92 1.16 6.97
C THR A 266 -10.86 2.61 7.44
N ASN A 267 -9.67 3.11 7.77
CA ASN A 267 -9.49 4.52 8.10
C ASN A 267 -9.56 5.42 6.84
N VAL A 268 -9.53 6.74 7.02
CA VAL A 268 -9.55 7.71 5.90
C VAL A 268 -8.34 7.58 4.95
N HIS A 269 -7.28 6.91 5.39
CA HIS A 269 -6.06 6.65 4.63
C HIS A 269 -6.08 5.32 3.85
N GLY A 270 -7.17 4.54 3.91
CA GLY A 270 -7.28 3.28 3.16
C GLY A 270 -6.72 2.06 3.89
N GLU A 271 -6.39 2.18 5.16
CA GLU A 271 -5.85 1.08 5.96
C GLU A 271 -6.94 0.38 6.77
N VAL A 272 -7.09 -0.93 6.55
CA VAL A 272 -8.06 -1.77 7.26
C VAL A 272 -7.64 -1.95 8.72
N MET A 273 -8.38 -1.31 9.63
CA MET A 273 -8.21 -1.40 11.07
C MET A 273 -8.79 -2.72 11.57
N ALA A 274 -7.93 -3.62 12.01
CA ALA A 274 -8.38 -4.89 12.58
C ALA A 274 -7.54 -5.28 13.79
N ASN A 275 -8.13 -6.00 14.73
CA ASN A 275 -7.39 -6.65 15.80
C ASN A 275 -6.66 -7.87 15.22
N ARG A 276 -5.41 -7.66 14.80
CA ARG A 276 -4.65 -8.64 13.99
C ARG A 276 -3.72 -9.53 14.80
N ARG A 277 -3.21 -9.07 15.95
CA ARG A 277 -2.23 -9.82 16.76
C ARG A 277 -2.94 -10.85 17.63
N GLY A 278 -2.34 -12.02 17.83
CA GLY A 278 -2.78 -12.91 18.90
C GLY A 278 -2.39 -12.35 20.27
N VAL A 279 -3.10 -12.76 21.33
CA VAL A 279 -2.78 -12.36 22.71
C VAL A 279 -1.40 -12.86 23.12
N VAL A 280 -1.02 -14.05 22.67
CA VAL A 280 0.27 -14.66 22.99
C VAL A 280 1.03 -14.90 21.69
N GLY A 281 2.35 -14.71 21.69
CA GLY A 281 3.22 -15.04 20.57
C GLY A 281 4.55 -15.57 21.02
N VAL A 282 5.22 -16.31 20.13
CA VAL A 282 6.59 -16.78 20.30
C VAL A 282 7.47 -16.02 19.31
N SER A 283 8.57 -15.45 19.78
CA SER A 283 9.51 -14.69 18.96
C SER A 283 10.85 -15.43 18.85
N ILE A 284 11.45 -15.42 17.66
CA ILE A 284 12.83 -15.84 17.45
C ILE A 284 13.52 -14.71 16.70
N ALA A 285 14.67 -14.24 17.18
CA ALA A 285 15.41 -13.16 16.55
C ALA A 285 16.92 -13.44 16.53
N GLY A 286 17.59 -12.90 15.53
CA GLY A 286 19.04 -12.91 15.40
C GLY A 286 19.55 -11.52 15.01
N GLY A 287 20.78 -11.21 15.37
CA GLY A 287 21.31 -9.87 15.15
C GLY A 287 22.77 -9.71 15.51
N GLY A 288 23.16 -8.45 15.66
CA GLY A 288 24.48 -8.04 16.14
C GLY A 288 24.37 -7.31 17.47
N MET A 289 25.33 -7.56 18.35
CA MET A 289 25.58 -6.76 19.55
C MET A 289 26.90 -6.01 19.41
N TYR A 290 26.90 -4.75 19.83
CA TYR A 290 28.04 -3.86 19.81
C TYR A 290 28.25 -3.34 21.22
N TYR A 291 29.33 -3.79 21.85
CA TYR A 291 29.74 -3.34 23.17
C TYR A 291 30.46 -2.00 23.06
N ASN A 292 30.25 -1.05 23.97
CA ASN A 292 31.07 0.16 24.01
C ASN A 292 31.39 0.54 25.45
N GLY A 293 32.46 -0.06 25.96
CA GLY A 293 33.04 0.23 27.28
C GLY A 293 34.45 0.83 27.17
N ASP A 294 35.24 0.68 28.22
CA ASP A 294 36.56 1.33 28.37
C ASP A 294 37.65 0.82 27.39
N TYR A 295 37.37 -0.21 26.60
CA TYR A 295 38.30 -0.77 25.62
C TYR A 295 38.17 -0.11 24.23
N SER A 296 39.29 0.41 23.70
CA SER A 296 39.34 1.01 22.35
C SER A 296 39.10 -0.02 21.23
N ARG A 297 38.11 0.25 20.36
CA ARG A 297 37.69 -0.53 19.16
C ARG A 297 36.93 -1.83 19.44
N ALA A 298 35.67 -1.71 19.80
CA ALA A 298 34.71 -2.81 19.84
C ALA A 298 34.28 -3.29 18.45
N GLN A 299 33.91 -4.56 18.35
CA GLN A 299 33.41 -5.20 17.13
C GLN A 299 31.93 -5.58 17.27
N VAL A 300 31.23 -5.75 16.14
CA VAL A 300 29.86 -6.25 16.12
C VAL A 300 29.91 -7.76 16.12
N GLU A 301 29.30 -8.37 17.13
CA GLU A 301 29.31 -9.81 17.33
C GLU A 301 27.91 -10.40 17.20
N PRO A 302 27.77 -11.65 16.75
CA PRO A 302 26.47 -12.26 16.51
C PRO A 302 25.72 -12.55 17.80
N MET A 303 24.39 -12.50 17.72
CA MET A 303 23.51 -12.85 18.82
C MET A 303 22.22 -13.53 18.33
N ALA A 304 21.64 -14.35 19.20
CA ALA A 304 20.35 -14.99 18.97
C ALA A 304 19.50 -14.96 20.25
N GLU A 305 18.19 -14.84 20.09
CA GLU A 305 17.24 -14.87 21.19
C GLU A 305 15.93 -15.54 20.81
N ILE A 306 15.28 -16.07 21.84
CA ILE A 306 13.91 -16.57 21.80
C ILE A 306 13.09 -15.82 22.84
N GLY A 307 11.79 -15.70 22.63
CA GLY A 307 10.95 -14.98 23.56
C GLY A 307 9.48 -15.35 23.47
N VAL A 308 8.76 -14.95 24.52
CA VAL A 308 7.31 -15.00 24.58
C VAL A 308 6.80 -13.58 24.67
N ARG A 309 5.86 -13.25 23.80
CA ARG A 309 5.17 -11.96 23.73
C ARG A 309 3.74 -12.11 24.22
N VAL A 310 3.30 -11.20 25.07
CA VAL A 310 1.90 -11.06 25.48
C VAL A 310 1.42 -9.69 25.01
N SER A 311 0.52 -9.69 24.03
CA SER A 311 -0.07 -8.47 23.46
C SER A 311 -1.41 -8.18 24.12
N THR A 312 -1.64 -6.91 24.46
CA THR A 312 -2.96 -6.46 24.93
C THR A 312 -3.81 -5.95 23.76
N HIS A 313 -5.10 -5.73 23.98
CA HIS A 313 -5.99 -5.11 22.99
C HIS A 313 -5.66 -3.63 22.70
N ASN A 314 -4.82 -3.03 23.55
CA ASN A 314 -4.46 -1.63 23.47
C ASN A 314 -3.06 -1.50 22.85
N ASN A 315 -2.46 -0.32 22.99
CA ASN A 315 -1.13 0.00 22.53
C ASN A 315 -0.01 -0.67 23.34
N LEU A 316 -0.29 -1.59 24.28
CA LEU A 316 0.72 -2.18 25.18
C LEU A 316 0.98 -3.66 24.87
N GLY A 317 2.25 -4.06 24.96
CA GLY A 317 2.68 -5.45 24.92
C GLY A 317 3.81 -5.72 25.89
N PHE A 318 3.93 -6.96 26.34
CA PHE A 318 4.97 -7.42 27.25
C PHE A 318 5.77 -8.52 26.57
N ASP A 319 7.10 -8.42 26.55
CA ASP A 319 7.96 -9.50 26.07
C ASP A 319 8.85 -10.02 27.19
N PHE A 320 8.94 -11.34 27.31
CA PHE A 320 10.02 -12.02 28.01
C PHE A 320 10.96 -12.63 26.98
N ARG A 321 12.26 -12.32 27.02
CA ARG A 321 13.24 -12.87 26.08
C ARG A 321 14.43 -13.50 26.80
N LEU A 322 14.93 -14.57 26.21
CA LEU A 322 16.15 -15.27 26.59
C LEU A 322 17.08 -15.24 25.38
N GLY A 323 18.28 -14.72 25.56
CA GLY A 323 19.24 -14.56 24.48
C GLY A 323 20.67 -14.94 24.84
N ARG A 324 21.46 -15.15 23.81
CA ARG A 324 22.90 -15.42 23.87
C ARG A 324 23.60 -14.71 22.73
N GLY A 325 24.74 -14.11 23.01
CA GLY A 325 25.62 -13.54 22.00
C GLY A 325 27.03 -13.38 22.53
N ASP A 326 27.95 -13.01 21.65
CA ASP A 326 29.36 -12.88 22.02
C ASP A 326 29.75 -11.40 22.12
N LEU A 327 30.74 -11.11 22.95
CA LEU A 327 31.34 -9.77 23.07
C LEU A 327 32.83 -9.93 22.80
N SER A 328 33.34 -9.19 21.80
CA SER A 328 34.75 -9.18 21.47
C SER A 328 35.34 -7.78 21.35
N THR A 329 36.63 -7.66 21.67
CA THR A 329 37.42 -6.45 21.43
C THR A 329 38.62 -6.78 20.55
N SER A 330 39.13 -5.80 19.79
CA SER A 330 40.18 -6.00 18.77
C SER A 330 41.55 -6.52 19.26
N ARG A 331 41.75 -6.73 20.57
CA ARG A 331 42.89 -7.49 21.10
C ARG A 331 42.38 -8.89 21.45
N GLU A 332 43.04 -9.93 20.94
CA GLU A 332 42.74 -11.39 21.06
C GLU A 332 42.54 -11.94 22.51
N PHE A 333 42.40 -11.09 23.52
CA PHE A 333 42.32 -11.45 24.94
C PHE A 333 40.93 -11.28 25.57
N PHE A 334 39.92 -10.81 24.83
CA PHE A 334 38.56 -10.66 25.36
C PHE A 334 37.54 -11.19 24.34
N HIS A 335 37.22 -12.48 24.47
CA HIS A 335 36.03 -13.10 23.90
C HIS A 335 35.21 -13.59 25.09
N ARG A 336 34.01 -13.05 25.26
CA ARG A 336 33.11 -13.47 26.34
C ARG A 336 31.72 -13.71 25.78
N THR A 337 31.13 -14.85 26.14
CA THR A 337 29.75 -15.15 25.78
C THR A 337 28.82 -14.59 26.84
N LEU A 338 27.89 -13.75 26.39
CA LEU A 338 26.83 -13.14 27.18
C LEU A 338 25.57 -13.97 27.04
N SER A 339 25.01 -14.45 28.16
CA SER A 339 23.65 -14.99 28.21
C SER A 339 22.77 -14.05 29.02
N TYR A 340 21.59 -13.70 28.52
CA TYR A 340 20.73 -12.72 29.17
C TYR A 340 19.27 -13.15 29.20
N ALA A 341 18.56 -12.68 30.23
CA ALA A 341 17.12 -12.77 30.37
C ALA A 341 16.55 -11.37 30.57
N GLU A 342 15.53 -11.00 29.80
CA GLU A 342 14.98 -9.65 29.80
C GLU A 342 13.45 -9.61 29.80
N LEU A 343 12.92 -8.59 30.46
CA LEU A 343 11.51 -8.23 30.47
C LEU A 343 11.32 -6.86 29.84
N ASN A 344 10.40 -6.77 28.90
CA ASN A 344 10.19 -5.59 28.07
C ASN A 344 8.73 -5.16 28.09
N LEU A 345 8.51 -3.86 28.25
CA LEU A 345 7.25 -3.20 27.96
C LEU A 345 7.37 -2.50 26.60
N ASN A 346 6.46 -2.84 25.70
CA ASN A 346 6.36 -2.27 24.36
C ASN A 346 5.14 -1.37 24.27
N TYR A 347 5.31 -0.14 23.80
CA TYR A 347 4.22 0.74 23.41
C TYR A 347 4.14 0.80 21.87
N ASN A 348 3.12 0.14 21.32
CA ASN A 348 2.79 0.06 19.90
C ASN A 348 2.00 1.30 19.47
N PHE A 349 2.52 2.12 18.56
CA PHE A 349 1.82 3.34 18.12
C PHE A 349 0.57 3.04 17.29
N ALA A 350 0.61 1.97 16.48
CA ALA A 350 -0.46 1.62 15.55
C ALA A 350 -0.90 0.14 15.69
N PRO A 351 -1.52 -0.27 16.81
CA PRO A 351 -1.76 -1.68 17.13
C PRO A 351 -2.77 -2.38 16.20
N LYS A 352 -3.56 -1.61 15.45
CA LYS A 352 -4.58 -2.12 14.50
C LYS A 352 -4.10 -2.21 13.05
N LEU A 353 -2.94 -1.62 12.75
CA LEU A 353 -2.32 -1.67 11.43
C LEU A 353 -1.44 -2.92 11.26
N ARG A 354 -1.14 -3.28 10.01
CA ARG A 354 -0.20 -4.39 9.72
C ARG A 354 1.24 -4.01 10.01
N HIS A 355 1.58 -2.73 9.83
CA HIS A 355 2.86 -2.19 10.20
C HIS A 355 2.72 -1.35 11.48
N THR A 356 3.61 -1.56 12.42
CA THR A 356 3.50 -0.92 13.72
C THR A 356 4.89 -0.56 14.25
N PRO A 357 5.26 0.72 14.23
CA PRO A 357 6.39 1.16 15.03
C PRO A 357 6.02 1.04 16.51
N TYR A 358 7.03 0.73 17.33
CA TYR A 358 6.89 0.66 18.77
C TYR A 358 8.14 1.20 19.47
N VAL A 359 7.94 1.74 20.66
CA VAL A 359 9.02 2.02 21.60
C VAL A 359 9.06 0.91 22.63
N GLN A 360 10.27 0.54 23.05
CA GLN A 360 10.51 -0.51 24.02
C GLN A 360 11.30 0.06 25.19
N ILE A 361 10.86 -0.24 26.40
CA ILE A 361 11.64 -0.07 27.61
C ILE A 361 11.68 -1.40 28.35
N GLY A 362 12.79 -1.72 28.98
CA GLY A 362 12.92 -2.99 29.66
C GLY A 362 14.09 -3.02 30.61
N GLY A 363 14.22 -4.15 31.28
CA GLY A 363 15.37 -4.48 32.10
C GLY A 363 15.69 -5.95 31.97
N GLY A 364 16.97 -6.27 32.11
CA GLY A 364 17.42 -7.65 32.05
C GLY A 364 18.53 -7.92 33.03
N ALA A 365 18.83 -9.19 33.19
CA ALA A 365 19.99 -9.68 33.89
C ALA A 365 20.84 -10.44 32.89
N ALA A 366 22.12 -10.10 32.80
CA ALA A 366 23.08 -10.78 31.97
C ALA A 366 24.10 -11.53 32.84
N VAL A 367 24.55 -12.66 32.33
CA VAL A 367 25.65 -13.41 32.91
C VAL A 367 26.73 -13.54 31.86
N VAL A 368 27.94 -13.15 32.24
CA VAL A 368 29.12 -13.23 31.40
C VAL A 368 29.87 -14.52 31.73
N GLN A 369 29.84 -15.49 30.82
CA GLN A 369 30.52 -16.77 31.00
C GLN A 369 31.90 -16.77 30.33
N ARG A 370 32.87 -17.43 30.96
CA ARG A 370 34.11 -17.87 30.31
C ARG A 370 33.83 -19.24 29.69
N ASP A 371 34.05 -19.35 28.38
CA ASP A 371 33.85 -20.50 27.48
C ASP A 371 33.22 -21.79 28.03
N GLY A 372 32.11 -22.23 27.39
CA GLY A 372 31.63 -23.63 27.44
C GLY A 372 30.43 -23.95 28.33
N GLY A 373 29.78 -22.97 28.97
CA GLY A 373 28.61 -23.18 29.84
C GLY A 373 27.25 -23.22 29.11
N THR A 374 26.26 -23.89 29.69
CA THR A 374 24.87 -23.85 29.20
C THR A 374 24.19 -22.52 29.57
N LEU A 375 23.08 -22.18 28.89
CA LEU A 375 22.30 -20.95 29.13
C LEU A 375 21.90 -20.76 30.61
N LEU A 376 21.69 -21.86 31.34
CA LEU A 376 21.18 -21.84 32.72
C LEU A 376 22.28 -21.98 33.79
N ASP A 377 23.45 -22.52 33.45
CA ASP A 377 24.54 -22.74 34.42
C ASP A 377 25.08 -21.42 35.00
N GLY A 378 25.02 -20.34 34.23
CA GLY A 378 25.51 -19.03 34.65
C GLY A 378 24.67 -18.36 35.75
N PHE A 379 23.35 -18.60 35.76
CA PHE A 379 22.44 -17.92 36.69
C PHE A 379 22.49 -18.48 38.13
N GLY A 380 23.15 -19.63 38.35
CA GLY A 380 23.22 -20.29 39.66
C GLY A 380 24.51 -20.05 40.45
N SER A 381 25.63 -19.72 39.80
CA SER A 381 26.96 -19.64 40.46
C SER A 381 27.82 -18.43 40.11
N ALA A 382 27.42 -17.60 39.15
CA ALA A 382 28.06 -16.33 38.82
C ALA A 382 27.12 -15.17 39.16
N GLY A 383 27.66 -14.03 39.60
CA GLY A 383 26.88 -12.81 39.75
C GLY A 383 26.18 -12.43 38.44
N PHE A 384 25.00 -11.81 38.54
CA PHE A 384 24.30 -11.29 37.38
C PHE A 384 24.45 -9.78 37.31
N ASP A 385 24.67 -9.28 36.10
CA ASP A 385 24.74 -7.86 35.82
C ASP A 385 23.37 -7.39 35.34
N SER A 386 22.67 -6.65 36.19
CA SER A 386 21.40 -6.04 35.82
C SER A 386 21.63 -4.85 34.91
N TYR A 387 20.80 -4.71 33.89
CA TYR A 387 20.81 -3.57 32.98
C TYR A 387 19.39 -3.06 32.74
N ILE A 388 19.29 -1.77 32.45
CA ILE A 388 18.08 -1.17 31.88
C ILE A 388 18.29 -0.96 30.39
N LYS A 389 17.21 -0.99 29.61
CA LYS A 389 17.30 -0.74 28.18
C LYS A 389 16.15 0.09 27.65
N GLY A 390 16.47 0.82 26.60
CA GLY A 390 15.52 1.58 25.79
C GLY A 390 15.78 1.28 24.31
N GLY A 391 14.72 1.12 23.53
CA GLY A 391 14.84 0.79 22.13
C GLY A 391 13.64 1.21 21.30
N LEU A 392 13.82 1.12 20.00
CA LEU A 392 12.79 1.32 18.99
C LEU A 392 12.70 0.05 18.16
N GLY A 393 11.48 -0.29 17.74
CA GLY A 393 11.29 -1.37 16.80
C GLY A 393 10.15 -1.10 15.84
N TYR A 394 10.11 -1.93 14.82
CA TYR A 394 9.12 -1.90 13.77
C TYR A 394 8.70 -3.33 13.45
N GLU A 395 7.42 -3.61 13.58
CA GLU A 395 6.84 -4.90 13.22
C GLU A 395 6.00 -4.78 11.95
N TYR A 396 6.16 -5.73 11.02
CA TYR A 396 5.33 -5.90 9.84
C TYR A 396 4.67 -7.28 9.82
N LEU A 397 3.34 -7.32 9.92
CA LEU A 397 2.53 -8.55 9.86
C LEU A 397 2.34 -9.02 8.40
N ILE A 398 3.00 -10.11 8.03
CA ILE A 398 2.76 -10.82 6.75
C ILE A 398 1.37 -11.45 6.79
N THR A 399 1.05 -12.10 7.90
CA THR A 399 -0.27 -12.66 8.19
C THR A 399 -0.66 -12.29 9.62
N PRO A 400 -1.94 -12.42 10.02
CA PRO A 400 -2.34 -12.23 11.43
C PRO A 400 -1.58 -13.13 12.43
N ARG A 401 -0.89 -14.18 11.95
CA ARG A 401 -0.12 -15.10 12.78
C ARG A 401 1.39 -14.92 12.67
N ILE A 402 1.90 -14.20 11.67
CA ILE A 402 3.33 -14.11 11.38
C ILE A 402 3.70 -12.65 11.15
N GLY A 403 4.57 -12.12 12.01
CA GLY A 403 5.18 -10.80 11.89
C GLY A 403 6.69 -10.88 11.72
N ILE A 404 7.26 -9.99 10.91
CA ILE A 404 8.69 -9.69 10.91
C ILE A 404 8.92 -8.51 11.84
N ASP A 405 9.89 -8.63 12.75
CA ASP A 405 10.28 -7.60 13.72
C ASP A 405 11.69 -7.12 13.43
N ILE A 406 11.90 -5.81 13.40
CA ILE A 406 13.21 -5.18 13.37
C ILE A 406 13.33 -4.31 14.61
N ASN A 407 14.40 -4.46 15.38
CA ASN A 407 14.56 -3.78 16.65
C ASN A 407 16.01 -3.30 16.85
N ALA A 408 16.15 -2.09 17.39
CA ALA A 408 17.41 -1.55 17.85
C ALA A 408 17.25 -1.03 19.29
N SER A 409 18.14 -1.43 20.20
CA SER A 409 18.10 -0.99 21.60
C SER A 409 19.48 -0.67 22.14
N SER A 410 19.51 0.27 23.10
CA SER A 410 20.66 0.57 23.95
C SER A 410 20.39 0.03 25.35
N SER A 411 21.34 -0.73 25.87
CA SER A 411 21.29 -1.35 27.18
C SER A 411 22.41 -0.78 28.04
N TYR A 412 22.07 -0.27 29.22
CA TYR A 412 22.98 0.35 30.18
C TYR A 412 23.05 -0.53 31.42
N PHE A 413 24.26 -1.00 31.74
CA PHE A 413 24.47 -1.77 32.96
C PHE A 413 24.33 -0.88 34.20
N LEU A 414 23.68 -1.42 35.23
CA LEU A 414 23.49 -0.74 36.52
C LEU A 414 24.66 -0.96 37.47
N ASN A 415 25.48 -1.98 37.21
CA ASN A 415 26.66 -2.36 37.99
C ASN A 415 27.93 -2.21 37.13
N ASP A 416 29.03 -1.80 37.76
CA ASP A 416 30.32 -1.45 37.16
C ASP A 416 31.34 -2.62 37.20
N GLU A 417 30.85 -3.87 37.22
CA GLU A 417 31.70 -5.06 37.45
C GLU A 417 31.91 -5.93 36.20
N VAL A 418 31.28 -5.59 35.08
CA VAL A 418 31.24 -6.41 33.85
C VAL A 418 32.65 -6.65 33.26
N ASP A 419 33.50 -5.61 33.28
CA ASP A 419 34.85 -5.65 32.69
C ASP A 419 35.98 -5.92 33.70
N GLY A 420 35.67 -5.96 35.01
CA GLY A 420 36.65 -6.28 36.05
C GLY A 420 37.71 -5.21 36.34
N VAL A 421 37.51 -3.97 35.87
CA VAL A 421 38.41 -2.83 36.12
C VAL A 421 37.60 -1.65 36.70
N LYS A 422 37.78 -1.34 37.99
CA LYS A 422 37.20 -0.15 38.64
C LYS A 422 37.97 1.13 38.30
N GLN A 423 38.11 1.48 37.03
CA GLN A 423 38.72 2.75 36.60
C GLN A 423 37.97 3.37 35.41
N GLY A 424 36.69 3.68 35.61
CA GLY A 424 35.88 4.47 34.69
C GLY A 424 34.90 5.36 35.46
N ARG A 425 34.57 6.55 34.92
CA ARG A 425 33.54 7.47 35.48
C ARG A 425 32.19 7.28 34.79
N PHE A 426 32.09 6.35 33.84
CA PHE A 426 30.94 6.12 32.97
C PHE A 426 30.58 4.63 32.97
N ASN A 427 29.29 4.32 33.12
CA ASN A 427 28.80 2.94 33.12
C ASN A 427 28.88 2.34 31.71
N ASP A 428 29.21 1.05 31.64
CA ASP A 428 29.23 0.26 30.42
C ASP A 428 27.85 0.18 29.76
N TYR A 429 27.81 0.27 28.42
CA TYR A 429 26.60 0.07 27.64
C TYR A 429 26.87 -0.73 26.37
N PHE A 430 25.82 -1.38 25.87
CA PHE A 430 25.85 -2.10 24.61
C PHE A 430 24.63 -1.79 23.76
N TRP A 431 24.85 -1.77 22.45
CA TRP A 431 23.80 -1.63 21.46
C TRP A 431 23.50 -3.00 20.86
N THR A 432 22.22 -3.25 20.59
CA THR A 432 21.79 -4.43 19.85
C THR A 432 20.95 -4.01 18.67
N ALA A 433 21.19 -4.62 17.52
CA ALA A 433 20.34 -4.51 16.34
C ALA A 433 19.96 -5.92 15.87
N LYS A 434 18.66 -6.21 15.82
CA LYS A 434 18.15 -7.56 15.56
C LYS A 434 16.97 -7.57 14.61
N VAL A 435 16.86 -8.67 13.88
CA VAL A 435 15.73 -9.00 13.01
C VAL A 435 15.17 -10.34 13.46
N GLY A 436 13.85 -10.42 13.61
CA GLY A 436 13.18 -11.60 14.11
C GLY A 436 11.84 -11.88 13.46
N VAL A 437 11.29 -13.05 13.80
CA VAL A 437 9.97 -13.49 13.39
C VAL A 437 9.14 -13.74 14.65
N ASN A 438 7.95 -13.14 14.68
CA ASN A 438 6.95 -13.31 15.73
C ASN A 438 5.83 -14.22 15.22
N PHE A 439 5.61 -15.34 15.89
CA PHE A 439 4.50 -16.26 15.63
C PHE A 439 3.41 -16.09 16.70
N TYR A 440 2.26 -15.55 16.31
CA TYR A 440 1.14 -15.30 17.21
C TYR A 440 0.19 -16.51 17.33
N LEU A 441 -0.02 -16.95 18.56
CA LEU A 441 -0.91 -18.04 18.97
C LEU A 441 -2.24 -17.45 19.43
N GLY A 442 -3.32 -17.78 18.73
CA GLY A 442 -4.68 -17.42 19.13
C GLY A 442 -5.34 -16.38 18.22
N LEU A 443 -6.54 -16.71 17.77
CA LEU A 443 -7.47 -15.80 17.10
C LEU A 443 -8.16 -14.96 18.18
N PHE A 444 -8.11 -13.63 18.08
CA PHE A 444 -9.26 -12.85 18.54
C PHE A 444 -10.46 -13.37 17.75
N LYS A 445 -11.39 -14.07 18.42
CA LYS A 445 -12.73 -14.22 17.86
C LYS A 445 -13.27 -12.80 17.67
N LYS A 446 -13.83 -12.57 16.48
CA LYS A 446 -14.41 -11.29 16.03
C LYS A 446 -15.23 -10.59 17.10
#